data_AF-A0A432KKC1-F1
#
_entry.id   AF-A0A432KKC1-F1
#
_cell.length_a   1.000
_cell.length_b   1.000
_cell.length_c   1.000
_cell.angle_alpha   90.00
_cell.angle_beta   90.00
_cell.angle_gamma   90.00
#
_symmetry.space_group_name_H-M   'P 1'
#
loop_
_entity.id
_entity.type
_entity.pdbx_description
1 polymer ?
#
loop_
_entity_poly.entity_id
_entity_poly.type
_entity_poly.pdbx_seq_one_letter_code
_entity_poly.pdbx_strand_id
1 'polypeptide(L)'
;MKHIFLGLVVIVTISACDSKKKPSADEISGVLDSVKIEEPAISEDVISDIIQQIPSPLEISTLLKESDTKYDKSYLNDPEKISDYNSNYKKALALGVYGTDLGYTNIYEQNQDALFYLNSIKSLADDLSIGQFFDIGTIKRLATNSKNLDSLLLITTKNFNNINNYLQEQKRSNLSILLLSG
;
A
#
# COMPACT_ATOMS: atom_id res chain seq x y z
N MET A 1 -27.87 -10.60 -69.34
CA MET A 1 -26.92 -11.40 -70.14
C MET A 1 -25.50 -10.99 -69.77
N LYS A 2 -24.64 -11.98 -69.49
CA LYS A 2 -23.17 -11.95 -69.33
C LYS A 2 -22.64 -11.37 -68.00
N HIS A 3 -22.46 -12.23 -66.99
CA HIS A 3 -21.23 -12.98 -66.62
C HIS A 3 -20.22 -12.08 -65.88
N ILE A 4 -20.04 -12.23 -64.55
CA ILE A 4 -19.35 -13.30 -63.81
C ILE A 4 -17.83 -13.08 -63.71
N PHE A 5 -17.42 -12.87 -62.45
CA PHE A 5 -16.17 -13.22 -61.79
C PHE A 5 -14.88 -12.42 -62.00
N LEU A 6 -14.14 -12.42 -60.89
CA LEU A 6 -12.68 -12.31 -60.72
C LEU A 6 -12.18 -10.89 -60.38
N GLY A 7 -11.62 -10.61 -59.21
CA GLY A 7 -11.31 -11.43 -58.06
C GLY A 7 -10.56 -10.60 -57.02
N LEU A 8 -10.47 -11.15 -55.81
CA LEU A 8 -9.44 -10.84 -54.82
C LEU A 8 -9.43 -9.39 -54.25
N VAL A 9 -10.43 -9.04 -53.44
CA VAL A 9 -10.19 -8.04 -52.38
C VAL A 9 -9.34 -8.72 -51.33
N VAL A 10 -8.04 -8.48 -51.47
CA VAL A 10 -6.94 -8.86 -50.62
C VAL A 10 -7.27 -8.54 -49.16
N ILE A 11 -7.32 -9.59 -48.35
CA ILE A 11 -7.17 -9.55 -46.90
C ILE A 11 -5.93 -8.70 -46.61
N VAL A 12 -6.13 -7.53 -45.99
CA VAL A 12 -5.06 -6.72 -45.42
C VAL A 12 -4.49 -7.53 -44.27
N THR A 13 -3.49 -8.34 -44.60
CA THR A 13 -2.62 -9.00 -43.63
C THR A 13 -1.82 -7.91 -42.93
N ILE A 14 -2.12 -7.74 -41.66
CA ILE A 14 -1.30 -7.00 -40.70
C ILE A 14 -0.06 -7.86 -40.47
N SER A 15 0.91 -7.75 -41.37
CA SER A 15 2.24 -8.35 -41.24
C SER A 15 3.28 -7.28 -41.50
N ALA A 16 3.35 -6.35 -40.55
CA ALA A 16 4.45 -5.43 -40.39
C ALA A 16 5.00 -5.53 -38.95
N CYS A 17 5.34 -6.76 -38.53
CA CYS A 17 6.42 -6.95 -37.58
C CYS A 17 7.70 -7.05 -38.40
N ASP A 18 8.24 -5.89 -38.76
CA ASP A 18 9.63 -5.78 -39.15
C ASP A 18 10.48 -6.22 -37.95
N SER A 19 11.30 -7.24 -38.15
CA SER A 19 12.14 -7.84 -37.12
C SER A 19 13.33 -6.92 -36.85
N LYS A 20 13.05 -5.73 -36.30
CA LYS A 20 14.09 -4.83 -35.80
C LYS A 20 14.55 -5.36 -34.45
N LYS A 21 15.84 -5.70 -34.41
CA LYS A 21 16.64 -6.01 -33.22
C LYS A 21 16.11 -5.26 -31.99
N LYS A 22 15.70 -6.00 -30.95
CA LYS A 22 15.45 -5.40 -29.64
C LYS A 22 16.71 -4.63 -29.22
N PRO A 23 16.61 -3.36 -28.82
CA PRO A 23 17.74 -2.63 -28.25
C PRO A 23 18.30 -3.44 -27.08
N SER A 24 19.62 -3.61 -27.02
CA SER A 24 20.27 -4.23 -25.87
C SER A 24 20.07 -3.35 -24.64
N ALA A 25 20.03 -3.95 -23.45
CA ALA A 25 19.91 -3.24 -22.17
C ALA A 25 20.93 -2.10 -22.03
N ASP A 26 22.11 -2.24 -22.65
CA ASP A 26 23.17 -1.23 -22.67
C ASP A 26 22.81 0.05 -23.46
N GLU A 27 22.00 -0.03 -24.52
CA GLU A 27 21.56 1.15 -25.28
C GLU A 27 20.46 1.94 -24.54
N ILE A 28 19.69 1.25 -23.69
CA ILE A 28 18.65 1.85 -22.84
C ILE A 28 19.33 2.54 -21.64
N SER A 29 20.34 1.92 -21.01
CA SER A 29 21.13 2.56 -19.95
C SER A 29 21.83 3.85 -20.41
N GLY A 30 22.38 3.88 -21.62
CA GLY A 30 23.07 5.09 -22.13
C GLY A 30 22.16 6.30 -22.36
N VAL A 31 20.86 6.09 -22.60
CA VAL A 31 19.88 7.18 -22.72
C VAL A 31 19.37 7.61 -21.34
N LEU A 32 19.15 6.66 -20.42
CA LEU A 32 18.74 6.97 -19.04
C LEU A 32 19.84 7.70 -18.23
N ASP A 33 21.12 7.40 -18.45
CA ASP A 33 22.24 8.07 -17.77
C ASP A 33 22.42 9.54 -18.20
N SER A 34 21.86 9.92 -19.35
CA SER A 34 21.92 11.30 -19.88
C SER A 34 20.74 12.18 -19.45
N VAL A 35 19.68 11.58 -18.91
CA VAL A 35 18.53 12.30 -18.37
C VAL A 35 18.66 12.31 -16.85
N LYS A 36 19.33 13.34 -16.34
CA LYS A 36 19.22 13.71 -14.93
C LYS A 36 17.79 14.20 -14.71
N ILE A 37 16.85 13.30 -14.48
CA ILE A 37 15.58 13.67 -13.86
C ILE A 37 15.96 14.08 -12.45
N GLU A 38 16.17 15.36 -12.24
CA GLU A 38 16.02 15.94 -10.92
C GLU A 38 14.56 15.71 -10.56
N GLU A 39 14.27 14.56 -9.93
CA GLU A 39 12.99 14.35 -9.28
C GLU A 39 12.79 15.56 -8.38
N PRO A 40 11.71 16.35 -8.54
CA PRO A 40 11.47 17.47 -7.65
C PRO A 40 11.34 16.90 -6.24
N ALA A 41 12.37 17.11 -5.43
CA ALA A 41 12.37 16.66 -4.04
C ALA A 41 11.29 17.46 -3.30
N ILE A 42 10.25 16.77 -2.86
CA ILE A 42 9.26 17.36 -1.95
C ILE A 42 9.97 17.70 -0.65
N SER A 43 9.83 18.92 -0.15
CA SER A 43 10.46 19.31 1.12
C SER A 43 9.88 18.49 2.27
N GLU A 44 10.70 18.23 3.30
CA GLU A 44 10.25 17.51 4.49
C GLU A 44 9.06 18.22 5.17
N ASP A 45 9.03 19.55 5.15
CA ASP A 45 7.90 20.34 5.65
C ASP A 45 6.59 20.01 4.92
N VAL A 46 6.62 19.91 3.59
CA VAL A 46 5.43 19.54 2.80
C VAL A 46 5.00 18.10 3.09
N ILE A 47 5.94 17.19 3.28
CA ILE A 47 5.63 15.81 3.66
C ILE A 47 4.96 15.76 5.04
N SER A 48 5.49 16.53 6.00
CA SER A 48 4.93 16.64 7.34
C SER A 48 3.51 17.20 7.28
N ASP A 49 3.27 18.26 6.50
CA ASP A 49 1.95 18.87 6.30
C ASP A 49 0.94 17.89 5.70
N ILE A 50 1.36 17.08 4.72
CA ILE A 50 0.49 16.05 4.12
C ILE A 50 0.12 15.01 5.18
N ILE A 51 1.10 14.51 5.92
CA ILE A 51 0.88 13.43 6.88
C ILE A 51 0.01 13.87 8.06
N GLN A 52 0.08 15.15 8.46
CA GLN A 52 -0.76 15.70 9.53
C GLN A 52 -2.22 15.94 9.11
N GLN A 53 -2.50 16.05 7.81
CA GLN A 53 -3.84 16.37 7.30
C GLN A 53 -4.65 15.14 6.87
N ILE A 54 -4.00 13.98 6.72
CA ILE A 54 -4.66 12.75 6.28
C ILE A 54 -4.83 11.83 7.50
N PRO A 55 -6.02 11.25 7.72
CA PRO A 55 -6.24 10.27 8.78
C PRO A 55 -5.31 9.07 8.65
N SER A 56 -4.98 8.43 9.78
CA SER A 56 -4.18 7.20 9.74
C SER A 56 -4.93 6.06 9.01
N PRO A 57 -4.23 5.05 8.44
CA PRO A 57 -4.89 3.97 7.71
C PRO A 57 -6.01 3.25 8.50
N LEU A 58 -5.77 2.95 9.77
CA LEU A 58 -6.81 2.37 10.64
C LEU A 58 -8.01 3.31 10.83
N GLU A 59 -7.76 4.62 10.92
CA GLU A 59 -8.82 5.62 11.05
C GLU A 59 -9.68 5.73 9.78
N ILE A 60 -9.09 5.54 8.59
CA ILE A 60 -9.85 5.48 7.33
C ILE A 60 -10.88 4.35 7.34
N SER A 61 -10.60 3.21 7.99
CA SER A 61 -11.56 2.10 8.06
C SER A 61 -12.85 2.49 8.78
N THR A 62 -12.83 3.52 9.64
CA THR A 62 -14.00 3.97 10.42
C THR A 62 -15.11 4.53 9.54
N LEU A 63 -14.78 4.94 8.31
CA LEU A 63 -15.77 5.36 7.30
C LEU A 63 -16.77 4.23 6.98
N LEU A 64 -16.41 2.97 7.25
CA LEU A 64 -17.24 1.79 7.00
C LEU A 64 -18.15 1.44 8.19
N LYS A 65 -18.12 2.20 9.29
CA LYS A 65 -18.94 1.95 10.48
C LYS A 65 -20.41 2.33 10.25
N GLU A 66 -20.64 3.38 9.46
CA GLU A 66 -21.98 3.90 9.18
C GLU A 66 -22.60 3.27 7.92
N SER A 67 -21.84 2.45 7.18
CA SER A 67 -22.36 1.72 6.03
C SER A 67 -23.08 0.45 6.47
N ASP A 68 -24.27 0.21 5.92
CA ASP A 68 -25.05 -1.02 6.14
C ASP A 68 -24.50 -2.22 5.34
N THR A 69 -23.18 -2.26 5.18
CA THR A 69 -22.46 -3.29 4.43
C THR A 69 -22.17 -4.47 5.34
N LYS A 70 -22.11 -5.69 4.78
CA LYS A 70 -21.69 -6.88 5.53
C LYS A 70 -20.18 -7.05 5.46
N TYR A 71 -19.62 -7.70 6.48
CA TYR A 71 -18.22 -8.13 6.44
C TYR A 71 -17.98 -9.05 5.25
N ASP A 72 -16.94 -8.75 4.47
CA ASP A 72 -16.45 -9.61 3.41
C ASP A 72 -14.93 -9.69 3.48
N LYS A 73 -14.43 -10.88 3.81
CA LYS A 73 -13.00 -11.15 3.93
C LYS A 73 -12.25 -11.00 2.60
N SER A 74 -12.95 -11.09 1.46
CA SER A 74 -12.33 -10.97 0.14
C SER A 74 -11.84 -9.55 -0.19
N TYR A 75 -12.28 -8.53 0.55
CA TYR A 75 -11.75 -7.17 0.45
C TYR A 75 -10.41 -6.99 1.16
N LEU A 76 -10.04 -7.91 2.04
CA LEU A 76 -8.84 -7.78 2.85
C LEU A 76 -7.63 -8.42 2.17
N ASN A 77 -6.47 -7.85 2.45
CA ASN A 77 -5.22 -8.43 1.96
C ASN A 77 -4.86 -9.67 2.77
N ASP A 78 -4.27 -10.69 2.14
CA ASP A 78 -3.96 -11.96 2.82
C ASP A 78 -2.86 -11.77 3.88
N PRO A 79 -3.16 -11.95 5.19
CA PRO A 79 -2.21 -11.69 6.27
C PRO A 79 -1.00 -12.63 6.26
N GLU A 80 -1.04 -13.75 5.53
CA GLU A 80 0.07 -14.72 5.43
C GLU A 80 1.09 -14.33 4.35
N LYS A 81 0.78 -13.38 3.45
CA LYS A 81 1.65 -12.98 2.33
C LYS A 81 2.75 -11.98 2.67
N ILE A 82 3.12 -11.87 3.94
CA ILE A 82 4.16 -10.92 4.39
C ILE A 82 5.49 -11.15 3.64
N SER A 83 5.80 -12.41 3.33
CA SER A 83 7.02 -12.80 2.59
C SER A 83 7.12 -12.19 1.19
N ASP A 84 6.00 -11.80 0.59
CA ASP A 84 5.95 -11.23 -0.76
C ASP A 84 6.46 -9.77 -0.78
N TYR A 85 6.46 -9.11 0.39
CA TYR A 85 6.95 -7.74 0.57
C TYR A 85 8.46 -7.72 0.82
N ASN A 86 9.23 -7.87 -0.26
CA ASN A 86 10.68 -8.02 -0.21
C ASN A 86 11.50 -6.72 -0.18
N SER A 87 10.87 -5.55 0.01
CA SER A 87 11.56 -4.26 0.15
C SER A 87 10.90 -3.40 1.23
N ASN A 88 11.67 -2.49 1.83
CA ASN A 88 11.14 -1.56 2.85
C ASN A 88 9.96 -0.75 2.32
N TYR A 89 9.99 -0.36 1.05
CA TYR A 89 8.88 0.34 0.38
C TYR A 89 7.60 -0.50 0.37
N LYS A 90 7.70 -1.75 -0.09
CA LYS A 90 6.55 -2.67 -0.13
C LYS A 90 6.03 -2.99 1.27
N LYS A 91 6.94 -3.16 2.25
CA LYS A 91 6.58 -3.42 3.65
C LYS A 91 5.86 -2.23 4.28
N ALA A 92 6.32 -1.01 4.02
CA ALA A 92 5.67 0.20 4.53
C ALA A 92 4.26 0.35 3.95
N LEU A 93 4.10 0.15 2.64
CA LEU A 93 2.78 0.15 2.00
C LEU A 93 1.87 -0.93 2.58
N ALA A 94 2.36 -2.17 2.70
CA ALA A 94 1.60 -3.27 3.28
C ALA A 94 1.22 -3.03 4.75
N LEU A 95 2.05 -2.32 5.50
CA LEU A 95 1.77 -1.97 6.89
C LEU A 95 0.58 -0.98 6.98
N GLY A 96 0.47 -0.05 6.03
CA GLY A 96 -0.72 0.81 5.88
C GLY A 96 -1.98 0.00 5.60
N VAL A 97 -1.94 -0.82 4.55
CA VAL A 97 -3.03 -1.72 4.14
C VAL A 97 -3.50 -2.59 5.32
N TYR A 98 -2.58 -3.24 6.02
CA TYR A 98 -2.94 -4.06 7.17
C TYR A 98 -3.46 -3.26 8.37
N GLY A 99 -3.05 -2.00 8.52
CA GLY A 99 -3.64 -1.08 9.49
C GLY A 99 -5.13 -0.82 9.19
N THR A 100 -5.45 -0.60 7.91
CA THR A 100 -6.84 -0.46 7.43
C THR A 100 -7.62 -1.76 7.63
N ASP A 101 -7.05 -2.91 7.25
CA ASP A 101 -7.68 -4.24 7.42
C ASP A 101 -7.94 -4.58 8.90
N LEU A 102 -7.02 -4.21 9.79
CA LEU A 102 -7.20 -4.34 11.24
C LEU A 102 -8.41 -3.51 11.72
N GLY A 103 -8.52 -2.28 11.24
CA GLY A 103 -9.66 -1.43 11.55
C GLY A 103 -10.99 -2.00 11.03
N TYR A 104 -11.00 -2.52 9.80
CA TYR A 104 -12.18 -3.19 9.22
C TYR A 104 -12.59 -4.41 10.04
N THR A 105 -11.65 -5.30 10.35
CA THR A 105 -11.94 -6.49 11.17
C THR A 105 -12.44 -6.12 12.57
N ASN A 106 -11.93 -5.04 13.17
CA ASN A 106 -12.43 -4.53 14.46
C ASN A 106 -13.88 -4.04 14.38
N ILE A 107 -14.22 -3.22 13.37
CA ILE A 107 -15.57 -2.67 13.18
C ILE A 107 -16.61 -3.78 13.02
N TYR A 108 -16.25 -4.85 12.31
CA TYR A 108 -17.13 -5.99 12.06
C TYR A 108 -16.99 -7.13 13.08
N GLU A 109 -16.29 -6.89 14.19
CA GLU A 109 -16.15 -7.84 15.32
C GLU A 109 -15.47 -9.17 14.95
N GLN A 110 -14.63 -9.17 13.91
CA GLN A 110 -13.91 -10.35 13.42
C GLN A 110 -12.60 -10.56 14.17
N ASN A 111 -12.72 -10.95 15.45
CA ASN A 111 -11.59 -11.02 16.38
C ASN A 111 -10.46 -11.95 15.93
N GLN A 112 -10.77 -13.07 15.26
CA GLN A 112 -9.73 -13.98 14.78
C GLN A 112 -8.92 -13.36 13.64
N ASP A 113 -9.60 -12.71 12.68
CA ASP A 113 -8.93 -12.02 11.58
C ASP A 113 -8.11 -10.82 12.09
N ALA A 114 -8.64 -10.06 13.05
CA ALA A 114 -7.90 -8.98 13.71
C ALA A 114 -6.57 -9.46 14.35
N LEU A 115 -6.54 -10.67 14.92
CA LEU A 115 -5.31 -11.26 15.44
C LEU A 115 -4.31 -11.62 14.34
N PHE A 116 -4.78 -12.09 13.18
CA PHE A 116 -3.89 -12.36 12.04
C PHE A 116 -3.25 -11.07 11.53
N TYR A 117 -4.03 -10.01 11.30
CA TYR A 117 -3.49 -8.71 10.87
C TYR A 117 -2.54 -8.11 11.90
N LEU A 118 -2.84 -8.23 13.19
CA LEU A 118 -1.94 -7.72 14.23
C LEU A 118 -0.58 -8.42 14.23
N ASN A 119 -0.55 -9.73 13.98
CA ASN A 119 0.71 -10.47 13.85
C ASN A 119 1.49 -9.99 12.62
N SER A 120 0.80 -9.74 11.50
CA SER A 120 1.42 -9.25 10.27
C SER A 120 1.97 -7.84 10.44
N ILE A 121 1.21 -6.94 11.07
CA ILE A 121 1.62 -5.59 11.46
C ILE A 121 2.87 -5.64 12.32
N LYS A 122 2.90 -6.50 13.35
CA LYS A 122 4.08 -6.66 14.21
C LYS A 122 5.31 -7.04 13.40
N SER A 123 5.19 -8.05 12.53
CA SER A 123 6.31 -8.52 11.71
C SER A 123 6.83 -7.43 10.77
N LEU A 124 5.94 -6.71 10.10
CA LEU A 124 6.31 -5.60 9.21
C LEU A 124 6.97 -4.45 9.99
N ALA A 125 6.44 -4.10 11.16
CA ALA A 125 6.99 -3.05 12.00
C ALA A 125 8.40 -3.39 12.51
N ASP A 126 8.62 -4.65 12.90
CA ASP A 126 9.95 -5.15 13.30
C ASP A 126 10.94 -5.07 12.13
N ASP A 127 10.53 -5.54 10.94
CA ASP A 127 11.35 -5.50 9.72
C ASP A 127 11.70 -4.06 9.28
N LEU A 128 10.81 -3.10 9.53
CA LEU A 128 11.01 -1.68 9.23
C LEU A 128 11.79 -0.95 10.34
N SER A 129 12.15 -1.63 11.43
CA SER A 129 12.82 -1.07 12.61
C SER A 129 12.01 0.04 13.29
N ILE A 130 10.69 -0.14 13.34
CA ILE A 130 9.71 0.75 13.99
C ILE A 130 8.85 0.03 15.03
N GLY A 131 9.14 -1.24 15.32
CA GLY A 131 8.41 -2.06 16.29
C GLY A 131 8.32 -1.44 17.69
N GLN A 132 9.31 -0.64 18.09
CA GLN A 132 9.32 0.06 19.40
C GLN A 132 8.15 1.02 19.60
N PHE A 133 7.49 1.48 18.53
CA PHE A 133 6.34 2.38 18.63
C PHE A 133 5.02 1.63 18.84
N PHE A 134 5.03 0.30 18.81
CA PHE A 134 3.84 -0.53 18.95
C PHE A 134 3.81 -1.24 20.30
N ASP A 135 2.90 -0.82 21.19
CA ASP A 135 2.48 -1.67 22.32
C ASP A 135 1.50 -2.73 21.81
N ILE A 136 2.04 -3.83 21.27
CA ILE A 136 1.26 -4.93 20.70
C ILE A 136 0.28 -5.53 21.72
N GLY A 137 0.64 -5.58 23.01
CA GLY A 137 -0.24 -6.11 24.06
C GLY A 137 -1.49 -5.25 24.25
N THR A 138 -1.31 -3.93 24.31
CA THR A 138 -2.42 -2.99 24.38
C THR A 138 -3.23 -2.97 23.09
N ILE A 139 -2.58 -2.90 21.93
CA ILE A 139 -3.27 -2.90 20.62
C ILE A 139 -4.11 -4.17 20.47
N LYS A 140 -3.57 -5.35 20.82
CA LYS A 140 -4.32 -6.62 20.79
C LYS A 140 -5.61 -6.53 21.59
N ARG A 141 -5.53 -6.09 22.85
CA ARG A 141 -6.69 -6.00 23.74
C ARG A 141 -7.77 -5.06 23.19
N LEU A 142 -7.35 -3.96 22.56
CA LEU A 142 -8.26 -2.97 21.97
C LEU A 142 -8.86 -3.47 20.64
N ALA A 143 -8.03 -4.07 19.78
CA ALA A 143 -8.44 -4.54 18.45
C ALA A 143 -9.38 -5.75 18.47
N THR A 144 -9.33 -6.59 19.51
CA THR A 144 -10.27 -7.72 19.64
C THR A 144 -11.56 -7.36 20.40
N ASN A 145 -11.89 -6.08 20.48
CA ASN A 145 -13.13 -5.60 21.10
C ASN A 145 -13.58 -4.29 20.43
N SER A 146 -14.61 -4.36 19.58
CA SER A 146 -15.17 -3.22 18.83
C SER A 146 -15.61 -2.05 19.72
N LYS A 147 -16.00 -2.30 20.98
CA LYS A 147 -16.37 -1.25 21.94
C LYS A 147 -15.19 -0.35 22.32
N ASN A 148 -13.96 -0.79 22.05
CA ASN A 148 -12.74 -0.05 22.33
C ASN A 148 -12.22 0.71 21.10
N LEU A 149 -13.00 0.83 20.01
CA LEU A 149 -12.56 1.47 18.77
C LEU A 149 -11.96 2.86 19.01
N ASP A 150 -12.59 3.73 19.81
CA ASP A 150 -12.06 5.08 20.08
C ASP A 150 -10.68 5.04 20.77
N SER A 151 -10.49 4.08 21.68
CA SER A 151 -9.21 3.87 22.34
C SER A 151 -8.16 3.27 21.40
N LEU A 152 -8.59 2.38 20.50
CA LEU A 152 -7.74 1.83 19.44
C LEU A 152 -7.26 2.94 18.51
N LEU A 153 -8.18 3.77 18.01
CA LEU A 153 -7.89 4.93 17.16
C LEU A 153 -6.90 5.87 17.83
N LEU A 154 -7.17 6.26 19.09
CA LEU A 154 -6.29 7.17 19.82
C LEU A 154 -4.85 6.64 19.91
N ILE A 155 -4.67 5.37 20.28
CA ILE A 155 -3.33 4.82 20.43
C ILE A 155 -2.63 4.61 19.09
N THR A 156 -3.35 4.17 18.05
CA THR A 156 -2.74 3.92 16.74
C THR A 156 -2.41 5.21 16.00
N THR A 157 -3.24 6.24 16.12
CA THR A 157 -2.94 7.58 15.57
C THR A 157 -1.72 8.19 16.28
N LYS A 158 -1.61 8.04 17.60
CA LYS A 158 -0.40 8.47 18.34
C LYS A 158 0.84 7.70 17.87
N ASN A 159 0.74 6.39 17.69
CA ASN A 159 1.85 5.57 17.21
C ASN A 159 2.27 5.98 15.79
N PHE A 160 1.30 6.18 14.89
CA PHE A 160 1.54 6.65 13.53
C PHE A 160 2.30 7.99 13.51
N ASN A 161 1.89 8.96 14.33
CA ASN A 161 2.58 10.25 14.43
C ASN A 161 4.03 10.09 14.95
N ASN A 162 4.26 9.23 15.95
CA ASN A 162 5.60 8.95 16.45
C ASN A 162 6.49 8.26 15.39
N ILE A 163 5.93 7.30 14.65
CA ILE A 163 6.60 6.62 13.54
C ILE A 163 6.96 7.63 12.46
N ASN A 164 6.03 8.50 12.09
CA ASN A 164 6.27 9.53 11.09
C ASN A 164 7.42 10.45 11.49
N ASN A 165 7.39 11.00 12.71
CA ASN A 165 8.45 11.87 13.22
C ASN A 165 9.81 11.15 13.20
N TYR A 166 9.84 9.91 13.69
CA TYR A 166 11.06 9.11 13.68
C TYR A 166 11.60 8.86 12.27
N LEU A 167 10.74 8.46 11.33
CA LEU A 167 11.16 8.19 9.96
C LEU A 167 11.65 9.47 9.25
N GLN A 168 11.07 10.63 9.53
CA GLN A 168 11.55 11.92 9.03
C GLN A 168 12.95 12.24 9.59
N GLU A 169 13.16 12.12 10.89
CA GLU A 169 14.48 12.32 11.52
C GLU A 169 15.56 11.38 10.95
N GLN A 170 15.15 10.18 10.52
CA GLN A 170 16.04 9.19 9.88
C GLN A 170 16.18 9.39 8.35
N LYS A 171 15.65 10.48 7.77
CA LYS A 171 15.63 10.72 6.30
C LYS A 171 14.95 9.59 5.51
N ARG A 172 13.93 8.98 6.11
CA ARG A 172 13.10 7.88 5.58
C ARG A 172 11.64 8.31 5.40
N SER A 173 11.38 9.60 5.13
CA SER A 173 10.04 10.18 4.99
C SER A 173 9.21 9.53 3.88
N ASN A 174 9.87 8.98 2.86
CA ASN A 174 9.27 8.14 1.82
C ASN A 174 8.51 6.92 2.39
N LEU A 175 9.00 6.32 3.48
CA LEU A 175 8.30 5.22 4.15
C LEU A 175 7.05 5.70 4.88
N SER A 176 7.08 6.90 5.48
CA SER A 176 5.87 7.47 6.11
C SER A 176 4.78 7.73 5.09
N ILE A 177 5.13 8.24 3.91
CA ILE A 177 4.17 8.45 2.81
C ILE A 177 3.56 7.12 2.37
N LEU A 178 4.39 6.07 2.20
CA LEU A 178 3.89 4.76 1.78
C LEU A 178 3.00 4.11 2.84
N LEU A 179 3.39 4.21 4.11
CA LEU A 179 2.58 3.78 5.25
C LEU A 179 1.20 4.44 5.25
N LEU A 180 1.15 5.75 4.98
CA LEU A 180 -0.10 6.51 4.94
C LEU A 180 -0.97 6.17 3.73
N SER A 181 -0.34 5.88 2.59
CA SER A 181 -1.04 5.63 1.32
C SER A 181 -1.60 4.22 1.15
N GLY A 182 -1.17 3.27 1.99
CA GLY A 182 -1.64 1.89 1.98
C GLY A 182 -2.99 1.75 2.64
#